data_AF-A0A532AGR8-F1
#
_entry.id   AF-A0A532AGR8-F1
#
_cell.length_a   1.000
_cell.length_b   1.000
_cell.length_c   1.000
_cell.angle_alpha   90.00
_cell.angle_beta   90.00
_cell.angle_gamma   90.00
#
_symmetry.space_group_name_H-M   'P 1'
#
loop_
_entity.id
_entity.type
_entity.pdbx_description
1 polymer ?
#
loop_
_entity_poly.entity_id
_entity_poly.type
_entity_poly.pdbx_seq_one_letter_code
_entity_poly.pdbx_strand_id
1 'polypeptide(L)'
;DEIARPDREAKWHKVPRIRTRLSQAGRLEIAIPDGRWLSAPGAQSDRAISAYLGFAASIRPFRRENAAPDYAGPLLTERYVKAPIHL
;
A
#
# COMPACT_ATOMS: atom_id res chain seq x y z
N ASP A 1 -0.34 15.77 5.62
CA ASP A 1 -0.19 14.70 4.64
C ASP A 1 -0.25 15.24 3.22
N GLU A 2 0.72 14.84 2.40
CA GLU A 2 0.79 15.17 0.98
C GLU A 2 0.01 14.14 0.15
N ILE A 3 -0.74 14.61 -0.84
CA ILE A 3 -1.48 13.73 -1.75
C ILE A 3 -0.54 13.24 -2.84
N ALA A 4 -0.47 11.92 -3.04
CA ALA A 4 0.27 11.36 -4.16
C ALA A 4 -0.27 11.88 -5.50
N ARG A 5 0.63 12.39 -6.35
CA ARG A 5 0.34 12.87 -7.72
C ARG A 5 1.28 12.19 -8.72
N PRO A 6 1.08 10.88 -9.02
CA PRO A 6 1.95 10.11 -9.90
C PRO A 6 2.04 10.65 -11.32
N ASP A 7 1.10 11.49 -11.74
CA ASP A 7 1.05 12.18 -13.03
C ASP A 7 1.86 13.48 -13.06
N ARG A 8 2.16 14.09 -11.90
CA ARG A 8 2.77 15.43 -11.82
C ARG A 8 4.14 15.47 -11.15
N GLU A 9 4.41 14.52 -10.27
CA GLU A 9 5.53 14.58 -9.34
C GLU A 9 6.40 13.33 -9.45
N ALA A 10 7.66 13.54 -9.85
CA ALA A 10 8.60 12.47 -10.19
C ALA A 10 8.80 11.42 -9.08
N LYS A 11 8.76 11.82 -7.80
CA LYS A 11 8.89 10.88 -6.67
C LYS A 11 7.79 9.81 -6.66
N TRP A 12 6.60 10.13 -7.17
CA TRP A 12 5.46 9.21 -7.20
C TRP A 12 5.42 8.33 -8.46
N HIS A 13 6.20 8.64 -9.50
CA HIS A 13 6.17 7.90 -10.79
C HIS A 13 6.49 6.41 -10.64
N LYS A 14 7.23 6.04 -9.59
CA LYS A 14 7.60 4.67 -9.30
C LYS A 14 6.46 3.86 -8.65
N VAL A 15 5.52 4.52 -7.97
CA VAL A 15 4.46 3.85 -7.19
C VAL A 15 3.60 2.92 -8.03
N PRO A 16 3.09 3.31 -9.22
CA PRO A 16 2.26 2.43 -10.05
C PRO A 16 2.96 1.14 -10.51
N ARG A 17 4.29 1.05 -10.39
CA ARG A 17 5.06 -0.14 -10.76
C ARG A 17 5.16 -1.17 -9.63
N ILE A 18 4.71 -0.83 -8.42
CA ILE A 18 4.62 -1.78 -7.31
C ILE A 18 3.43 -2.70 -7.58
N ARG A 19 3.70 -3.99 -7.71
CA ARG A 19 2.67 -5.00 -7.95
C ARG A 19 2.03 -5.40 -6.63
N THR A 20 0.74 -5.71 -6.66
CA THR A 20 0.01 -6.25 -5.53
C THR A 20 -0.72 -7.53 -5.93
N ARG A 21 -0.93 -8.43 -4.96
CA ARG A 21 -1.77 -9.63 -5.12
C ARG A 21 -2.30 -10.10 -3.78
N LEU A 22 -3.21 -11.05 -3.82
CA LEU A 22 -3.56 -11.86 -2.65
C LEU A 22 -2.84 -13.21 -2.74
N SER A 23 -2.29 -13.67 -1.63
CA SER A 23 -1.82 -15.05 -1.49
C SER A 23 -3.01 -16.02 -1.50
N GLN A 24 -2.75 -17.31 -1.58
CA GLN A 24 -3.80 -18.34 -1.48
C GLN A 24 -4.59 -18.26 -0.16
N ALA A 25 -3.96 -17.76 0.92
CA ALA A 25 -4.61 -17.53 2.21
C ALA A 25 -5.33 -16.17 2.30
N GLY A 26 -5.51 -15.47 1.18
CA GLY A 26 -6.17 -14.16 1.13
C GLY A 26 -5.37 -13.01 1.75
N ARG A 27 -4.05 -13.18 1.94
CA ARG A 27 -3.18 -12.15 2.54
C ARG A 27 -2.62 -11.23 1.46
N LEU A 28 -2.58 -9.93 1.74
CA LEU A 28 -1.98 -8.97 0.82
C LEU A 28 -0.47 -9.21 0.71
N GLU A 29 0.01 -9.27 -0.52
CA GLU A 29 1.42 -9.30 -0.86
C GLU A 29 1.74 -8.19 -1.87
N ILE A 30 2.95 -7.65 -1.77
CA ILE A 30 3.48 -6.65 -2.70
C ILE A 30 4.83 -7.09 -3.27
N ALA A 31 5.17 -6.57 -4.45
CA ALA A 31 6.49 -6.71 -5.03
C ALA A 31 6.90 -5.43 -5.75
N ILE A 32 8.08 -4.91 -5.44
CA ILE A 32 8.74 -3.90 -6.27
C ILE A 32 9.19 -4.55 -7.60
N PRO A 33 9.50 -3.77 -8.65
CA PRO A 33 10.13 -4.31 -9.85
C PRO A 33 11.36 -5.15 -9.51
N ASP A 34 11.47 -6.32 -10.14
CA ASP A 34 12.55 -7.31 -9.95
C ASP A 34 12.70 -7.85 -8.52
N GLY A 35 11.80 -7.46 -7.60
CA GLY A 35 11.75 -7.96 -6.23
C GLY A 35 10.87 -9.20 -6.08
N ARG A 36 11.13 -9.93 -4.99
CA ARG A 36 10.25 -11.01 -4.54
C ARG A 36 8.95 -10.46 -3.94
N TRP A 37 7.93 -11.31 -3.90
CA TRP A 37 6.70 -11.03 -3.16
C TRP A 37 6.98 -10.99 -1.66
N LEU A 38 6.43 -9.98 -1.00
CA LEU A 38 6.53 -9.75 0.44
C LEU A 38 5.14 -9.56 1.03
N SER A 39 4.89 -10.17 2.17
CA SER A 39 3.66 -9.93 2.94
C SER A 39 3.55 -8.46 3.31
N ALA A 40 2.35 -7.91 3.19
CA ALA A 40 2.01 -6.56 3.60
C ALA A 40 0.67 -6.56 4.38
N PRO A 41 0.52 -5.66 5.37
CA PRO A 41 1.51 -4.72 5.88
C PRO A 41 2.64 -5.40 6.70
N GLY A 42 3.83 -4.80 6.77
CA GLY A 42 4.92 -5.33 7.59
C GLY A 42 6.26 -4.60 7.40
N ALA A 43 7.15 -4.70 8.41
CA ALA A 43 8.43 -3.96 8.40
C ALA A 43 9.34 -4.30 7.20
N GLN A 44 9.25 -5.52 6.67
CA GLN A 44 10.04 -5.91 5.50
C GLN A 44 9.51 -5.29 4.21
N SER A 45 8.18 -5.26 4.01
CA SER A 45 7.57 -4.60 2.86
C SER A 45 7.77 -3.10 2.93
N ASP A 46 7.63 -2.47 4.11
CA ASP A 46 7.89 -1.04 4.33
C ASP A 46 9.33 -0.64 3.96
N ARG A 47 10.33 -1.43 4.37
CA ARG A 47 11.73 -1.20 3.98
C ARG A 47 11.94 -1.33 2.47
N ALA A 48 11.38 -2.37 1.85
CA ALA A 48 11.55 -2.61 0.42
C ALA A 48 10.93 -1.49 -0.44
N ILE A 49 9.71 -1.04 -0.09
CA ILE A 49 9.07 0.06 -0.82
C ILE A 49 9.78 1.39 -0.55
N SER A 50 10.23 1.64 0.68
CA SER A 50 10.92 2.90 1.00
C SER A 50 12.23 3.01 0.23
N ALA A 51 13.00 1.92 0.16
CA ALA A 51 14.23 1.87 -0.63
C ALA A 51 13.97 2.07 -2.14
N TYR A 52 12.93 1.44 -2.68
CA TYR A 52 12.57 1.57 -4.09
C TYR A 52 12.09 2.99 -4.46
N LEU A 53 11.27 3.59 -3.60
CA LEU A 53 10.69 4.91 -3.80
C LEU A 53 11.67 6.06 -3.51
N GLY A 54 12.64 5.84 -2.61
CA GLY A 54 13.61 6.87 -2.19
C GLY A 54 13.09 7.79 -1.09
N PHE A 55 11.99 7.43 -0.43
CA PHE A 55 11.43 8.13 0.72
C PHE A 55 10.70 7.15 1.64
N ALA A 56 10.47 7.54 2.90
CA ALA A 56 9.78 6.70 3.86
C ALA A 56 8.32 6.44 3.44
N ALA A 57 7.96 5.16 3.30
CA ALA A 57 6.63 4.73 2.92
C ALA A 57 6.22 3.48 3.73
N SER A 58 4.93 3.37 4.02
CA SER A 58 4.37 2.18 4.66
C SER A 58 3.03 1.80 4.03
N ILE A 59 2.71 0.52 4.01
CA ILE A 59 1.40 0.02 3.57
C ILE A 59 0.52 -0.13 4.81
N ARG A 60 -0.70 0.41 4.74
CA ARG A 60 -1.66 0.41 5.84
C ARG A 60 -3.02 -0.04 5.32
N PRO A 61 -3.75 -0.90 6.05
CA PRO A 61 -5.13 -1.20 5.73
C PRO A 61 -6.00 0.04 5.97
N PHE A 62 -7.03 0.20 5.12
CA PHE A 62 -8.01 1.27 5.26
C PHE A 62 -8.96 1.04 6.43
N ARG A 63 -9.42 -0.20 6.63
CA ARG A 63 -10.34 -0.58 7.69
C ARG A 63 -9.79 -1.74 8.48
N ARG A 64 -10.17 -1.82 9.75
CA ARG A 64 -9.73 -2.89 10.64
C ARG A 64 -10.21 -4.26 10.19
N GLU A 65 -11.42 -4.34 9.63
CA GLU A 65 -11.98 -5.55 9.03
C GLU A 65 -11.15 -6.09 7.85
N ASN A 66 -10.42 -5.22 7.15
CA ASN A 66 -9.53 -5.58 6.04
C ASN A 66 -8.08 -5.81 6.51
N ALA A 67 -7.81 -5.61 7.79
CA ALA A 67 -6.51 -5.85 8.36
C ALA A 67 -6.34 -7.32 8.69
N ALA A 68 -5.09 -7.77 8.69
CA ALA A 68 -4.72 -9.03 9.30
C ALA A 68 -5.19 -9.11 10.77
N PRO A 69 -5.60 -10.28 11.30
CA PRO A 69 -6.06 -10.40 12.69
C PRO A 69 -5.04 -9.91 13.73
N ASP A 70 -3.75 -10.02 13.41
CA ASP A 70 -2.61 -9.61 14.23
C ASP A 70 -2.13 -8.17 13.95
N TYR A 71 -2.83 -7.42 13.10
CA TYR A 71 -2.43 -6.05 12.77
C TYR A 71 -2.71 -5.07 13.91
N ALA A 72 -1.64 -4.52 14.49
CA ALA A 72 -1.68 -3.51 15.55
C ALA A 72 -1.24 -2.10 15.10
N GLY A 73 -0.99 -1.89 13.80
CA GLY A 73 -0.53 -0.61 13.28
C GLY A 73 -1.65 0.41 13.04
N PRO A 74 -1.31 1.68 12.72
CA PRO A 74 -2.29 2.69 12.32
C PRO A 74 -3.11 2.26 11.09
N LEU A 75 -4.38 2.68 11.05
CA LEU A 75 -5.24 2.57 9.87
C LEU A 75 -5.12 3.83 9.03
N LEU A 76 -5.39 3.73 7.72
CA LEU A 76 -5.50 4.91 6.87
C LEU A 76 -6.89 5.54 7.03
N THR A 77 -6.96 6.87 7.16
CA THR A 77 -8.25 7.58 7.13
C THR A 77 -8.81 7.60 5.71
N GLU A 78 -10.12 7.37 5.57
CA GLU A 78 -10.81 7.48 4.28
C GLU A 78 -10.68 8.93 3.76
N ARG A 79 -10.12 9.09 2.56
CA ARG A 79 -9.93 10.40 1.92
C ARG A 79 -11.23 10.93 1.29
N TYR A 80 -12.11 10.04 0.87
CA TYR A 80 -13.36 10.37 0.21
C TYR A 80 -14.49 9.61 0.89
N VAL A 81 -15.54 10.33 1.30
CA VAL A 81 -16.83 9.69 1.59
C VAL A 81 -17.34 9.14 0.27
N LYS A 82 -17.50 7.82 0.19
CA LYS A 82 -18.01 7.16 -1.01
C LYS A 82 -19.40 7.74 -1.32
N ALA A 83 -19.51 8.54 -2.38
CA ALA A 83 -20.81 9.00 -2.84
C ALA A 83 -21.65 7.78 -3.25
N PRO A 84 -22.97 7.77 -3.01
CA PRO A 84 -23.83 6.71 -3.52
C PRO A 84 -23.63 6.61 -5.03
N ILE A 85 -23.25 5.43 -5.51
CA ILE A 85 -23.20 5.14 -6.94
C ILE A 85 -24.66 5.08 -7.37
N HIS A 86 -25.13 6.06 -8.12
CA HIS A 86 -26.37 5.94 -8.86
C HIS A 86 -26.10 4.95 -10.00
N LEU A 87 -26.64 3.73 -9.87
CA LEU A 87 -26.68 2.71 -10.92
C LEU A 87 -27.95 2.89 -11.74
#